data_AF-A0A1B0ZJR3-F1
#
_entry.id   AF-A0A1B0ZJR3-F1
#
_cell.length_a   1.000
_cell.length_b   1.000
_cell.length_c   1.000
_cell.angle_alpha   90.00
_cell.angle_beta   90.00
_cell.angle_gamma   90.00
#
_symmetry.space_group_name_H-M   'P 1'
#
loop_
_entity.id
_entity.type
_entity.pdbx_description
1 polymer ?
#
loop_
_entity_poly.entity_id
_entity_poly.type
_entity_poly.pdbx_seq_one_letter_code
_entity_poly.pdbx_strand_id
1 'polypeptide(L)'
;MRYAVDMSTSTLSRKSVPVDAEMSTFTRDIRTPGTPAREAVEALVGPLPDHLSEAQALSTLLNVARDKVQETANASGYAAYAATLNEEDRAAADHGRKRRHERARRRAEAGTE
;
A
#
# COMPACT_ATOMS: atom_id res chain seq x y z
N MET A 1 -51.56 -6.66 29.60
CA MET A 1 -50.99 -6.51 28.25
C MET A 1 -49.51 -6.89 28.34
N ARG A 2 -49.15 -8.13 27.98
CA ARG A 2 -47.78 -8.66 28.11
C ARG A 2 -47.13 -8.58 26.73
N TYR A 3 -46.10 -7.74 26.58
CA TYR A 3 -45.26 -7.72 25.38
C TYR A 3 -44.35 -8.94 25.41
N ALA A 4 -44.61 -9.91 24.54
CA ALA A 4 -43.64 -10.95 24.21
C ALA A 4 -42.57 -10.29 23.33
N VAL A 5 -41.37 -10.12 23.87
CA VAL A 5 -40.19 -9.76 23.07
C VAL A 5 -39.81 -11.01 22.29
N ASP A 6 -40.13 -11.01 21.01
CA ASP A 6 -39.65 -11.99 20.04
C ASP A 6 -38.13 -11.84 19.93
N MET A 7 -37.39 -12.65 20.69
CA MET A 7 -35.96 -12.87 20.53
C MET A 7 -35.75 -13.71 19.27
N SER A 8 -36.05 -13.11 18.12
CA SER A 8 -35.67 -13.63 16.81
C SER A 8 -34.15 -13.68 16.77
N THR A 9 -33.61 -14.83 17.19
CA THR A 9 -32.21 -15.21 17.04
C THR A 9 -31.96 -15.39 15.56
N SER A 10 -31.67 -14.28 14.86
CA SER A 10 -31.13 -14.35 13.52
C SER A 10 -29.84 -15.14 13.62
N THR A 11 -29.88 -16.40 13.22
CA THR A 11 -28.71 -17.23 13.05
C THR A 11 -27.86 -16.54 11.99
N LEU A 12 -26.85 -15.78 12.43
CA LEU A 12 -25.83 -15.20 11.57
C LEU A 12 -25.14 -16.37 10.87
N SER A 13 -25.62 -16.70 9.68
CA SER A 13 -24.97 -17.64 8.78
C SER A 13 -23.63 -17.04 8.43
N ARG A 14 -22.58 -17.51 9.12
CA ARG A 14 -21.21 -17.09 8.82
C ARG A 14 -20.88 -17.65 7.45
N LYS A 15 -20.82 -16.77 6.45
CA LYS A 15 -20.30 -17.11 5.14
C LYS A 15 -18.87 -17.63 5.33
N SER A 16 -18.63 -18.90 5.05
CA SER A 16 -17.30 -19.47 5.09
C SER A 16 -16.47 -18.84 3.98
N VAL A 17 -15.28 -18.34 4.34
CA VAL A 17 -14.28 -17.91 3.38
C VAL A 17 -13.51 -19.16 2.99
N PRO A 18 -13.37 -19.47 1.69
CA PRO A 18 -12.54 -20.60 1.28
C PRO A 18 -11.09 -20.33 1.70
N VAL A 19 -10.54 -21.24 2.50
CA VAL A 19 -9.12 -21.25 2.87
C VAL A 19 -8.53 -22.47 2.19
N ASP A 20 -7.52 -22.25 1.35
CA ASP A 20 -6.81 -23.34 0.70
C ASP A 20 -5.81 -24.00 1.66
N ALA A 21 -5.22 -25.12 1.20
CA ALA A 21 -4.27 -25.90 1.98
C ALA A 21 -2.98 -25.11 2.27
N GLU A 22 -2.56 -24.23 1.35
CA GLU A 22 -1.35 -23.43 1.49
C GLU A 22 -1.53 -22.38 2.59
N MET A 23 -2.65 -21.66 2.61
CA MET A 23 -2.96 -20.66 3.61
C MET A 23 -3.15 -21.27 5.00
N SER A 24 -3.75 -22.46 5.06
CA SER A 24 -3.86 -23.23 6.31
C SER A 24 -2.49 -23.65 6.85
N THR A 25 -1.60 -24.10 5.96
CA THR A 25 -0.23 -24.51 6.31
C THR A 25 0.58 -23.31 6.78
N PHE A 26 0.55 -22.21 6.04
CA PHE A 26 1.25 -20.98 6.40
C PHE A 26 0.78 -20.43 7.76
N THR A 27 -0.53 -20.42 8.01
CA THR A 27 -1.10 -19.99 9.30
C THR A 27 -0.66 -20.90 10.46
N ARG A 28 -0.50 -22.20 10.21
CA ARG A 28 0.07 -23.11 11.21
C ARG A 28 1.56 -22.81 11.44
N ASP A 29 2.32 -22.57 10.38
CA ASP A 29 3.76 -22.39 10.49
C ASP A 29 4.08 -21.12 11.29
N ILE A 30 3.40 -20.00 11.07
CA ILE A 30 3.57 -18.76 11.87
C ILE A 30 3.31 -18.99 13.35
N ARG A 31 2.32 -19.83 13.69
CA ARG A 31 2.01 -20.14 15.09
C ARG A 31 3.04 -21.05 15.74
N THR A 32 3.84 -21.76 14.95
CA THR A 32 4.79 -22.75 15.43
C THR A 32 6.16 -22.07 15.64
N PRO A 33 6.70 -22.08 16.88
CA PRO A 33 8.03 -21.55 17.16
C PRO A 33 9.13 -22.20 16.31
N GLY A 34 10.11 -21.41 15.88
CA GLY A 34 11.27 -21.89 15.12
C GLY A 34 11.00 -22.24 13.65
N THR A 35 9.82 -21.90 13.12
CA THR A 35 9.60 -21.98 11.67
C THR A 35 10.15 -20.74 10.97
N PRO A 36 10.66 -20.88 9.73
CA PRO A 36 11.08 -19.73 8.94
C PRO A 36 9.96 -18.70 8.73
N ALA A 37 8.71 -19.17 8.62
CA ALA A 37 7.56 -18.29 8.46
C ALA A 37 7.33 -17.42 9.70
N ARG A 38 7.47 -17.99 10.90
CA ARG A 38 7.36 -17.22 12.15
C ARG A 38 8.49 -16.22 12.30
N GLU A 39 9.74 -16.64 12.05
CA GLU A 39 10.91 -15.77 12.11
C GLU A 39 10.77 -14.56 11.17
N ALA A 40 10.26 -14.78 9.95
CA ALA A 40 9.99 -13.71 9.00
C ALA A 40 8.93 -12.72 9.52
N VAL A 41 7.86 -13.20 10.17
CA VAL A 41 6.86 -12.32 10.77
C VAL A 41 7.45 -11.55 11.95
N GLU A 42 8.20 -12.21 12.83
CA GLU A 42 8.86 -11.59 13.97
C GLU A 42 9.86 -10.50 13.54
N ALA A 43 10.55 -10.68 12.42
CA ALA A 43 11.43 -9.66 11.84
C ALA A 43 10.66 -8.40 11.39
N LEU A 44 9.37 -8.52 11.06
CA LEU A 44 8.52 -7.41 10.60
C LEU A 44 7.78 -6.70 11.74
N VAL A 45 7.27 -7.45 12.72
CA VAL A 45 6.40 -6.90 13.80
C VAL A 45 7.05 -6.89 15.18
N GLY A 46 8.23 -7.49 15.31
CA GLY A 46 8.88 -7.75 16.58
C GLY A 46 8.50 -9.11 17.20
N PRO A 47 8.99 -9.37 18.42
CA PRO A 47 8.83 -10.67 19.06
C PRO A 47 7.36 -11.06 19.23
N LEU A 48 7.03 -12.29 18.82
CA LEU A 48 5.70 -12.84 18.97
C LEU A 48 5.61 -13.69 20.25
N PRO A 49 4.44 -13.76 20.91
CA PRO A 49 4.25 -14.62 22.08
C PRO A 49 4.45 -16.10 21.74
N ASP A 50 5.02 -16.88 22.65
CA ASP A 50 5.35 -18.30 22.44
C ASP A 50 4.16 -19.13 21.93
N HIS A 51 2.95 -18.77 22.38
CA HIS A 51 1.70 -19.38 21.95
C HIS A 51 0.82 -18.36 21.26
N LEU A 52 0.73 -18.49 19.94
CA LEU A 52 -0.17 -17.68 19.13
C LEU A 52 -1.44 -18.46 18.79
N SER A 53 -2.60 -17.88 19.14
CA SER A 53 -3.86 -18.33 18.55
C SER A 53 -3.92 -17.98 17.06
N GLU A 54 -4.79 -18.69 16.33
CA GLU A 54 -5.04 -18.44 14.91
C GLU A 54 -5.54 -17.02 14.65
N ALA A 55 -6.44 -16.53 15.51
CA ALA A 55 -6.94 -15.16 15.44
C ALA A 55 -5.83 -14.12 15.64
N GLN A 56 -4.91 -14.35 16.57
CA GLN A 56 -3.75 -13.47 16.77
C GLN A 56 -2.79 -13.52 15.58
N ALA A 57 -2.59 -14.69 14.98
CA ALA A 57 -1.71 -14.84 13.82
C ALA A 57 -2.29 -14.07 12.63
N LEU A 58 -3.59 -14.21 12.40
CA LEU A 58 -4.29 -13.47 11.36
C LEU A 58 -4.28 -11.97 11.62
N SER A 59 -4.54 -11.53 12.86
CA SER A 59 -4.46 -10.11 13.24
C SER A 59 -3.07 -9.51 12.97
N THR A 60 -2.03 -10.27 13.32
CA THR A 60 -0.63 -9.88 13.07
C THR A 60 -0.36 -9.74 11.58
N LEU A 61 -0.76 -10.72 10.77
CA LEU A 61 -0.63 -10.68 9.32
C LEU A 61 -1.37 -9.51 8.69
N LEU A 62 -2.58 -9.21 9.18
CA LEU A 62 -3.36 -8.06 8.71
C LEU A 62 -2.67 -6.73 9.04
N ASN A 63 -2.01 -6.61 10.18
CA ASN A 63 -1.22 -5.42 10.52
C ASN A 63 -0.02 -5.28 9.58
N VAL A 64 0.73 -6.37 9.33
CA VAL A 64 1.84 -6.36 8.35
C VAL A 64 1.35 -5.95 6.97
N ALA A 65 0.25 -6.56 6.51
CA ALA A 65 -0.33 -6.26 5.20
C ALA A 65 -0.78 -4.80 5.10
N ARG A 66 -1.42 -4.27 6.16
CA ARG A 66 -1.84 -2.86 6.23
C ARG A 66 -0.64 -1.94 6.07
N ASP A 67 0.43 -2.17 6.82
CA ASP A 67 1.63 -1.32 6.78
C ASP A 67 2.29 -1.39 5.41
N LYS A 68 2.34 -2.59 4.80
CA LYS A 68 2.92 -2.75 3.45
C LYS A 68 2.10 -2.07 2.37
N VAL A 69 0.76 -2.13 2.46
CA VAL A 69 -0.14 -1.41 1.57
C VAL A 69 0.05 0.10 1.71
N GLN A 70 0.16 0.59 2.94
CA GLN A 70 0.38 2.02 3.20
C GLN A 70 1.74 2.50 2.66
N GLU A 71 2.81 1.74 2.89
CA GLU A 71 4.14 2.03 2.34
C GLU A 71 4.09 2.11 0.81
N THR A 72 3.45 1.14 0.17
CA THR A 72 3.32 1.07 -1.30
C THR A 72 2.50 2.25 -1.83
N ALA A 73 1.41 2.61 -1.15
CA ALA A 73 0.58 3.75 -1.51
C ALA A 73 1.35 5.07 -1.40
N ASN A 74 2.11 5.25 -0.32
CA ASN A 74 2.94 6.42 -0.11
C ASN A 74 4.02 6.53 -1.20
N ALA A 75 4.74 5.43 -1.47
CA ALA A 75 5.78 5.39 -2.50
C ALA A 75 5.22 5.74 -3.88
N SER A 76 4.05 5.20 -4.23
CA SER A 76 3.37 5.49 -5.50
C SER A 76 2.95 6.96 -5.59
N GLY A 77 2.45 7.53 -4.50
CA GLY A 77 2.07 8.95 -4.43
C GLY A 77 3.27 9.88 -4.62
N TYR A 78 4.40 9.59 -3.95
CA TYR A 78 5.63 10.36 -4.14
C TYR A 78 6.21 10.22 -5.54
N ALA A 79 6.14 9.03 -6.15
CA ALA A 79 6.57 8.83 -7.52
C ALA A 79 5.71 9.64 -8.52
N ALA A 80 4.39 9.67 -8.31
CA ALA A 80 3.49 10.49 -9.13
C ALA A 80 3.80 11.98 -8.99
N TYR A 81 4.03 12.46 -7.76
CA TYR A 81 4.41 13.86 -7.52
C TYR A 81 5.77 14.22 -8.13
N ALA A 82 6.76 13.33 -8.07
CA ALA A 82 8.04 13.54 -8.73
C ALA A 82 7.88 13.60 -10.26
N ALA A 83 6.99 12.78 -10.83
CA ALA A 83 6.71 12.81 -12.26
C ALA A 83 6.09 14.14 -12.72
N THR A 84 5.18 14.73 -11.93
CA THR A 84 4.59 16.04 -12.25
C THR A 84 5.63 17.15 -12.19
N LEU A 85 6.50 17.14 -11.17
CA LEU A 85 7.58 18.13 -11.06
C LEU A 85 8.55 18.06 -12.25
N ASN A 86 8.92 16.84 -12.66
CA ASN A 86 9.78 16.63 -13.82
C ASN A 86 9.13 17.08 -15.15
N GLU A 87 7.80 17.08 -15.25
CA GLU A 87 7.09 17.61 -16.42
C GLU A 87 7.14 19.14 -16.46
N GLU A 88 6.90 19.79 -15.32
CA GLU A 88 6.99 21.25 -15.19
C GLU A 88 8.38 21.78 -15.51
N ASP A 89 9.43 21.12 -15.01
CA ASP A 89 10.83 21.47 -15.29
C ASP A 89 11.16 21.34 -16.79
N ARG A 90 10.68 20.28 -17.45
CA ARG A 90 10.85 20.10 -18.90
C ARG A 90 10.13 21.21 -19.68
N ALA A 91 8.90 21.55 -19.31
CA ALA A 91 8.16 22.63 -19.92
C ALA A 91 8.88 23.99 -19.75
N ALA A 92 9.37 24.29 -18.55
CA ALA A 92 10.12 25.51 -18.27
C ALA A 92 11.40 25.62 -19.11
N ALA A 93 12.15 24.52 -19.23
CA ALA A 93 13.34 24.44 -20.07
C ALA A 93 13.01 24.69 -21.56
N ASP A 94 11.90 24.13 -22.06
CA ASP A 94 11.43 24.36 -23.42
C ASP A 94 11.02 25.81 -23.69
N HIS A 95 10.27 26.42 -22.77
CA HIS A 95 9.92 27.83 -22.86
C HIS A 95 11.17 28.72 -22.86
N GLY A 96 12.17 28.41 -22.03
CA GLY A 96 13.46 29.10 -22.01
C GLY A 96 14.19 29.00 -23.36
N ARG A 97 14.22 27.81 -23.97
CA ARG A 97 14.79 27.58 -25.30
C ARG A 97 14.07 28.40 -26.38
N LYS A 98 12.75 28.35 -26.42
CA LYS A 98 11.93 29.10 -27.40
C LYS A 98 12.17 30.62 -27.30
N ARG A 99 12.18 31.17 -26.09
CA ARG A 99 12.46 32.60 -25.87
C ARG A 99 13.86 33.02 -26.29
N ARG A 100 14.88 32.18 -26.06
CA ARG A 100 16.24 32.44 -26.52
C ARG A 100 16.32 32.45 -28.04
N HIS A 101 15.69 31.47 -28.70
CA HIS A 101 15.63 31.39 -30.15
C HIS A 101 14.92 32.60 -30.76
N GLU A 102 13.78 33.00 -30.20
CA GLU A 102 13.02 34.17 -30.65
C GLU A 102 13.85 35.47 -30.52
N ARG A 103 14.55 35.67 -29.39
CA ARG A 103 15.43 36.83 -29.20
C ARG A 103 16.59 36.84 -30.20
N ALA A 104 17.19 35.68 -30.47
CA ALA A 104 18.25 35.54 -31.48
C ALA A 104 17.72 35.88 -32.88
N ARG A 105 16.52 35.38 -33.23
CA ARG A 105 15.86 35.67 -34.51
C ARG A 105 15.59 37.17 -34.67
N ARG A 106 14.98 37.81 -33.67
CA ARG A 106 14.71 39.27 -33.70
C ARG A 106 15.99 40.11 -33.80
N ARG A 107 17.09 39.68 -33.17
CA ARG A 107 18.40 40.36 -33.31
C ARG A 107 18.99 40.20 -34.70
N ALA A 108 18.85 39.02 -35.31
CA ALA A 108 19.29 38.80 -36.68
C ALA A 108 18.48 39.67 -37.66
N GLU A 109 17.15 39.71 -37.50
CA GLU A 109 16.24 40.53 -38.31
C GLU A 109 16.53 42.04 -38.17
N ALA A 110 16.85 42.53 -36.97
CA ALA A 110 17.16 43.94 -36.71
C ALA A 110 18.60 44.37 -37.07
N GLY A 111 19.49 43.42 -37.39
CA GLY A 111 20.88 43.67 -37.80
C GLY A 111 21.09 43.62 -39.31
N THR A 112 20.03 43.45 -40.09
CA THR A 112 20.02 43.34 -41.56
C THR A 112 19.37 44.55 -42.25
N GLU A 113 19.66 45.77 -41.78
CA GLU A 113 19.41 47.04 -42.50
C GLU A 113 20.73 47.72 -42.88
#